data_AF-A0A0P9HFK3-F1
#
_entry.id   AF-A0A0P9HFK3-F1
#
_cell.length_a   1.000
_cell.length_b   1.000
_cell.length_c   1.000
_cell.angle_alpha   90.00
_cell.angle_beta   90.00
_cell.angle_gamma   90.00
#
_symmetry.space_group_name_H-M   'P 1'
#
loop_
_entity.id
_entity.type
_entity.pdbx_description
1 polymer ?
#
loop_
_entity_poly.entity_id
_entity_poly.type
_entity_poly.pdbx_seq_one_letter_code
_entity_poly.pdbx_strand_id
1 'polypeptide(L)'
;MYPSNENLKNLLEESLRIQASALINIKQLIDEDLAMAATIFGISVEDAKAIKQADLTSLQKIASTNHLFTIHAKHNAIKSIIENLNSTHDFELAKLTSVEN
;
A
#
# COMPACT_ATOMS: atom_id res chain seq x y z
N MET A 1 -10.78 -15.32 -27.76
CA MET A 1 -9.38 -15.72 -27.53
C MET A 1 -9.06 -15.32 -26.10
N TYR A 2 -8.75 -16.26 -25.19
CA TYR A 2 -8.34 -15.89 -23.82
C TYR A 2 -6.88 -15.43 -23.85
N PRO A 3 -6.49 -14.39 -23.09
CA PRO A 3 -5.10 -14.00 -22.99
C PRO A 3 -4.27 -15.19 -22.47
N SER A 4 -3.08 -15.40 -23.05
CA SER A 4 -2.15 -16.41 -22.57
C SER A 4 -1.78 -16.13 -21.11
N ASN A 5 -1.37 -17.16 -20.38
CA ASN A 5 -0.95 -17.05 -18.98
C ASN A 5 0.20 -16.04 -18.80
N GLU A 6 1.05 -15.90 -19.81
CA GLU A 6 2.13 -14.90 -19.87
C GLU A 6 1.62 -13.48 -20.07
N ASN A 7 0.62 -13.26 -20.94
CA ASN A 7 -0.02 -11.96 -21.10
C ASN A 7 -0.73 -11.52 -19.82
N LEU A 8 -1.39 -12.45 -19.12
CA LEU A 8 -2.03 -12.18 -17.84
C LEU A 8 -1.02 -11.79 -16.76
N LYS A 9 0.11 -12.50 -16.69
CA LYS A 9 1.20 -12.19 -15.76
C LYS A 9 1.80 -10.81 -16.04
N ASN A 10 2.08 -10.48 -17.30
CA ASN A 10 2.61 -9.18 -17.70
C ASN A 10 1.65 -8.03 -17.35
N LEU A 11 0.34 -8.22 -17.57
CA LEU A 11 -0.68 -7.24 -17.19
C LEU A 11 -0.76 -7.04 -15.67
N LEU A 12 -0.61 -8.11 -14.89
CA LEU A 12 -0.59 -8.01 -13.43
C LEU A 12 0.64 -7.24 -12.94
N GLU A 13 1.82 -7.57 -13.44
CA GLU A 13 3.07 -6.86 -13.10
C GLU A 13 3.01 -5.37 -13.46
N GLU A 14 2.45 -5.04 -14.63
CA GLU A 14 2.31 -3.65 -15.05
C GLU A 14 1.26 -2.90 -14.20
N SER A 15 0.15 -3.55 -13.86
CA SER A 15 -0.84 -3.00 -12.91
C SER A 15 -0.21 -2.68 -11.56
N LEU A 16 0.62 -3.58 -11.02
CA LEU A 16 1.34 -3.36 -9.76
C LEU A 16 2.26 -2.13 -9.83
N ARG A 17 3.00 -1.96 -10.93
CA ARG A 17 3.87 -0.79 -11.14
C ARG A 17 3.09 0.52 -11.19
N ILE A 18 1.96 0.53 -11.90
CA ILE A 18 1.08 1.70 -11.99
C ILE A 18 0.55 2.05 -10.59
N GLN A 19 0.08 1.06 -9.84
CA GLN A 19 -0.46 1.27 -8.49
C GLN A 19 0.60 1.79 -7.52
N ALA A 20 1.82 1.24 -7.56
CA ALA A 20 2.94 1.71 -6.75
C ALA A 20 3.32 3.16 -7.10
N SER A 21 3.38 3.49 -8.39
CA SER A 21 3.69 4.84 -8.87
C SER A 21 2.62 5.84 -8.45
N ALA A 22 1.35 5.46 -8.54
CA ALA A 22 0.24 6.29 -8.10
C ALA A 22 0.26 6.55 -6.59
N LEU A 23 0.59 5.55 -5.77
CA LEU A 23 0.78 5.74 -4.32
C LEU A 23 1.93 6.68 -3.97
N ILE A 24 3.03 6.63 -4.72
CA ILE A 24 4.15 7.56 -4.53
C ILE A 24 3.70 8.99 -4.81
N ASN A 25 2.95 9.20 -5.90
CA ASN A 25 2.38 10.53 -6.21
C ASN A 25 1.37 10.99 -5.15
N ILE A 26 0.52 10.09 -4.64
CA ILE A 26 -0.40 10.38 -3.54
C ILE A 26 0.40 10.82 -2.30
N LYS A 27 1.49 10.12 -1.96
CA LYS A 27 2.36 10.48 -0.84
C LYS A 27 2.94 11.88 -1.01
N GLN A 28 3.44 12.22 -2.19
CA GLN A 28 3.96 13.57 -2.49
C GLN A 28 2.89 14.64 -2.27
N LEU A 29 1.66 14.41 -2.74
CA LEU A 29 0.56 15.35 -2.54
C LEU A 29 0.17 15.46 -1.05
N ILE A 30 0.22 14.36 -0.29
CA ILE A 30 -0.02 14.36 1.17
C ILE A 30 1.10 15.11 1.92
N ASP A 31 2.33 15.08 1.41
CA ASP A 31 3.45 15.82 1.96
C ASP A 31 3.26 17.33 1.78
N GLU A 32 2.67 17.75 0.65
CA GLU A 32 2.30 19.14 0.34
C GLU A 32 1.06 19.61 1.12
N ASP A 33 -0.06 18.89 1.00
CA ASP A 33 -1.32 19.20 1.68
C ASP A 33 -2.14 17.92 1.94
N LEU A 34 -2.13 17.50 3.20
CA LEU A 34 -2.81 16.29 3.65
C LEU A 34 -4.34 16.36 3.47
N ALA A 35 -4.96 17.51 3.77
CA ALA A 35 -6.41 17.64 3.75
C ALA A 35 -6.94 17.65 2.31
N MET A 36 -6.22 18.36 1.44
CA MET A 36 -6.51 18.37 0.00
C MET A 36 -6.33 16.98 -0.60
N ALA A 37 -5.21 16.30 -0.32
CA ALA A 37 -4.97 14.96 -0.84
C ALA A 37 -6.03 13.95 -0.37
N ALA A 38 -6.39 13.98 0.93
CA ALA A 38 -7.44 13.12 1.46
C ALA A 38 -8.79 13.32 0.73
N THR A 39 -9.11 14.57 0.41
CA THR A 39 -10.33 14.92 -0.33
C THR A 39 -10.28 14.45 -1.79
N ILE A 40 -9.18 14.71 -2.50
CA ILE A 40 -8.99 14.33 -3.91
C ILE A 40 -9.07 12.81 -4.09
N PHE A 41 -8.43 12.06 -3.20
CA PHE A 41 -8.33 10.61 -3.30
C PHE A 41 -9.44 9.87 -2.56
N GLY A 42 -10.35 10.59 -1.88
CA GLY A 42 -11.46 9.98 -1.14
C GLY A 42 -11.01 9.04 -0.02
N ILE A 43 -9.87 9.35 0.61
CA ILE A 43 -9.29 8.55 1.70
C ILE A 43 -9.48 9.25 3.06
N SER A 44 -9.48 8.48 4.14
CA SER A 44 -9.54 9.06 5.49
C SER A 44 -8.26 9.83 5.81
N VAL A 45 -8.34 10.78 6.75
CA VAL A 45 -7.18 11.53 7.26
C VAL A 45 -6.16 10.57 7.89
N GLU A 46 -6.63 9.52 8.53
CA GLU A 46 -5.87 8.47 9.17
C GLU A 46 -5.12 7.61 8.14
N ASP A 47 -5.78 7.25 7.04
CA ASP A 47 -5.14 6.57 5.91
C ASP A 47 -4.09 7.46 5.24
N ALA A 48 -4.38 8.75 5.06
CA ALA A 48 -3.42 9.72 4.52
C ALA A 48 -2.18 9.85 5.43
N LYS A 49 -2.37 9.92 6.75
CA LYS A 49 -1.25 9.90 7.72
C LYS A 49 -0.44 8.61 7.63
N ALA A 50 -1.10 7.46 7.46
CA ALA A 50 -0.41 6.17 7.33
C ALA A 50 0.43 6.11 6.05
N ILE A 51 -0.09 6.58 4.91
CA ILE A 51 0.67 6.71 3.64
C ILE A 51 1.86 7.65 3.81
N LYS A 52 1.68 8.77 4.53
CA LYS A 52 2.76 9.74 4.82
C LYS A 52 3.91 9.09 5.59
N GLN A 53 3.61 8.18 6.51
CA GLN A 53 4.61 7.51 7.36
C GLN A 53 5.20 6.24 6.74
N ALA A 54 4.53 5.63 5.75
CA ALA A 54 5.00 4.40 5.12
C ALA A 54 6.30 4.59 4.31
N ASP A 55 7.20 3.61 4.41
CA ASP A 55 8.38 3.51 3.56
C ASP A 55 8.03 2.96 2.15
N LEU A 56 8.98 3.04 1.21
CA LEU A 56 8.75 2.62 -0.18
C LEU A 56 8.34 1.14 -0.29
N THR A 57 8.89 0.27 0.55
CA THR A 57 8.58 -1.16 0.55
C THR A 57 7.15 -1.42 1.01
N SER A 58 6.70 -0.72 2.05
CA SER A 58 5.32 -0.77 2.53
C SER A 58 4.37 -0.25 1.47
N LEU A 59 4.68 0.86 0.81
CA LEU A 59 3.87 1.40 -0.29
C LEU A 59 3.73 0.41 -1.45
N GLN A 60 4.81 -0.27 -1.84
CA GLN A 60 4.75 -1.33 -2.85
C GLN A 60 3.88 -2.52 -2.41
N LYS A 61 3.94 -2.91 -1.15
CA LYS A 61 3.08 -3.97 -0.61
C LYS A 61 1.61 -3.55 -0.59
N ILE A 62 1.29 -2.31 -0.23
CA ILE A 62 -0.10 -1.82 -0.30
C ILE A 62 -0.55 -1.77 -1.77
N ALA A 63 0.28 -1.33 -2.72
CA ALA A 63 -0.02 -1.41 -4.15
C ALA A 63 -0.25 -2.84 -4.65
N SER A 64 0.35 -3.84 -3.99
CA SER A 64 0.09 -5.25 -4.29
C SER A 64 -1.21 -5.80 -3.71
N THR A 65 -1.82 -5.08 -2.76
CA THR A 65 -3.16 -5.37 -2.31
C THR A 65 -4.16 -4.72 -3.27
N ASN A 66 -4.86 -5.54 -4.06
CA ASN A 66 -5.72 -5.20 -5.21
C ASN A 66 -6.90 -4.22 -4.96
N HIS A 67 -6.91 -3.45 -3.86
CA HIS A 67 -8.07 -2.72 -3.37
C HIS A 67 -7.86 -1.21 -3.19
N LEU A 68 -6.68 -0.66 -3.46
CA LEU A 68 -6.41 0.77 -3.24
C LEU A 68 -7.22 1.70 -4.15
N PHE A 69 -7.37 1.35 -5.43
CA PHE A 69 -8.04 2.19 -6.43
C PHE A 69 -9.49 1.77 -6.69
N THR A 70 -10.00 0.75 -6.00
CA THR A 70 -11.45 0.53 -5.97
C THR A 70 -12.06 1.63 -5.11
N ILE A 71 -12.83 2.49 -5.78
CA ILE A 71 -13.46 3.77 -5.40
C ILE A 71 -14.27 3.79 -4.07
N HIS A 72 -14.20 2.75 -3.23
CA HIS A 72 -14.83 2.68 -1.90
C HIS A 72 -13.91 1.96 -0.90
N ALA A 73 -12.64 2.38 -0.78
CA ALA A 73 -11.79 1.89 0.30
C ALA A 73 -12.52 2.17 1.63
N LYS A 74 -12.85 1.11 2.37
CA LYS A 74 -13.46 1.23 3.70
C LYS A 74 -12.57 2.14 4.55
N HIS A 75 -13.18 3.00 5.36
CA HIS A 75 -12.44 3.90 6.25
C HIS A 75 -11.38 3.13 7.07
N ASN A 76 -10.14 3.63 7.09
CA ASN A 76 -8.97 3.02 7.77
C ASN A 76 -8.43 1.71 7.15
N ALA A 77 -8.82 1.35 5.92
CA ALA A 77 -8.32 0.13 5.29
C ALA A 77 -6.80 0.13 5.11
N ILE A 78 -6.23 1.27 4.72
CA ILE A 78 -4.78 1.39 4.43
C ILE A 78 -3.98 1.36 5.72
N LYS A 79 -4.43 2.11 6.73
CA LYS A 79 -3.84 2.07 8.07
C LYS A 79 -3.78 0.64 8.61
N SER A 80 -4.88 -0.11 8.50
CA SER A 80 -4.96 -1.50 8.97
C SER A 80 -3.98 -2.42 8.24
N ILE A 81 -3.79 -2.23 6.93
CA ILE A 81 -2.82 -3.02 6.15
C ILE A 81 -1.39 -2.73 6.63
N ILE A 82 -1.03 -1.45 6.84
CA ILE A 82 0.31 -1.06 7.31
C ILE A 82 0.57 -1.64 8.71
N GLU A 83 -0.38 -1.54 9.63
CA GLU A 83 -0.24 -2.09 10.99
C GLU A 83 -0.06 -3.62 10.97
N ASN A 84 -0.79 -4.34 10.11
CA ASN A 84 -0.62 -5.78 9.92
C ASN A 84 0.76 -6.14 9.33
N LEU A 85 1.27 -5.33 8.41
CA LEU A 85 2.60 -5.55 7.83
C LEU A 85 3.72 -5.38 8.85
N ASN A 86 3.63 -4.35 9.71
CA ASN A 86 4.62 -4.10 10.75
C ASN A 86 4.59 -5.19 11.83
N SER A 87 3.39 -5.61 12.26
CA SER A 87 3.26 -6.70 13.25
C SER A 87 3.79 -8.05 12.73
N THR A 88 3.67 -8.33 11.42
CA THR A 88 4.26 -9.54 10.81
C THR A 88 5.78 -9.45 10.77
N HIS A 89 6.34 -8.27 10.48
CA HIS A 89 7.80 -8.07 10.50
C HIS A 89 8.38 -8.17 11.91
N ASP A 90 7.71 -7.56 12.91
CA ASP A 90 8.08 -7.65 14.32
C ASP A 90 8.04 -9.09 14.83
N PHE A 91 7.07 -9.89 14.38
CA PHE A 91 6.96 -11.31 14.70
C PHE A 91 8.09 -12.15 14.07
N GLU A 92 8.47 -11.88 12.83
CA GLU A 92 9.59 -12.56 12.16
C GLU A 92 10.94 -12.21 12.79
N LEU A 93 11.16 -10.94 13.17
CA LEU A 93 12.34 -10.51 13.90
C LEU A 93 12.41 -11.10 15.32
N ALA A 94 11.27 -11.18 16.02
CA ALA A 94 11.18 -11.84 17.32
C ALA A 94 11.50 -13.34 17.25
N LYS A 95 11.10 -14.03 16.18
CA LYS A 95 11.48 -15.44 15.94
C LYS A 95 12.98 -15.62 15.69
N LEU A 96 13.62 -14.72 14.95
CA LEU A 96 15.05 -14.82 14.66
C LEU A 96 15.92 -14.58 15.90
N THR A 97 15.49 -13.67 16.79
CA THR A 97 16.20 -13.35 18.04
C THR A 97 15.99 -14.39 19.15
N SER A 98 14.95 -15.21 19.08
CA SER A 98 14.69 -16.29 20.05
C SER A 98 15.34 -17.64 19.69
N VAL A 99 16.09 -17.71 18.60
CA VAL A 99 16.86 -18.91 18.19
C VAL A 99 18.32 -18.86 18.68
N GLU A 100 18.79 -17.73 19.22
CA GLU A 100 20.16 -17.56 19.72
C GLU A 100 20.34 -17.71 21.25
N ASN A 101 19.33 -18.21 21.99
CA ASN A 101 19.44 -18.52 23.42
C ASN A 101 19.21 -20.00 23.74
#